data_AF-A0A7J9VXF7-F1
#
_entry.id   AF-A0A7J9VXF7-F1
#
_cell.length_a   1.000
_cell.length_b   1.000
_cell.length_c   1.000
_cell.angle_alpha   90.00
_cell.angle_beta   90.00
_cell.angle_gamma   90.00
#
_symmetry.space_group_name_H-M   'P 1'
#
loop_
_entity.id
_entity.type
_entity.pdbx_description
1 polymer ?
#
loop_
_entity_poly.entity_id
_entity_poly.type
_entity_poly.pdbx_seq_one_letter_code
_entity_poly.pdbx_strand_id
1 'polypeptide(L)'
;MDTSDWLALIVPGVGVIVAVLAWRTSRRSARASERSAGASETSAQSSASSAEASQRAVKVAERAEQRALAEREEARGPEFRLGDRQDSVIPAVVTLNGDVATVLVAQVSGPELDKVMISTGGPVDGVNSPEGAGGHSLPWDRPTLLVPKTVQVVGDRPDKTLDAELVLGCTEREPGTGRWERRYSFHAVASAYGPRLGTRGD
;
A
#
# COMPACT_ATOMS: atom_id res chain seq x y z
N MET A 1 106.04 3.91 -6.25
CA MET A 1 104.68 4.10 -5.70
C MET A 1 103.75 3.98 -6.89
N ASP A 2 103.32 2.75 -7.15
CA ASP A 2 102.66 2.37 -8.40
C ASP A 2 101.21 2.84 -8.43
N THR A 3 100.75 3.20 -9.62
CA THR A 3 99.37 3.60 -9.92
C THR A 3 98.30 2.58 -9.50
N SER A 4 98.70 1.32 -9.27
CA SER A 4 97.85 0.24 -8.75
C SER A 4 97.52 0.38 -7.26
N ASP A 5 98.37 1.03 -6.46
CA ASP A 5 98.19 1.15 -5.00
C ASP A 5 97.18 2.25 -4.62
N TRP A 6 97.02 3.27 -5.47
CA TRP A 6 96.01 4.32 -5.28
C TRP A 6 94.60 3.85 -5.67
N LEU A 7 94.49 2.98 -6.67
CA LEU A 7 93.22 2.38 -7.09
C LEU A 7 92.63 1.46 -6.01
N ALA A 8 93.46 0.78 -5.23
CA ALA A 8 93.02 -0.08 -4.11
C ALA A 8 92.35 0.71 -2.97
N LEU A 9 92.66 2.00 -2.81
CA LEU A 9 92.09 2.87 -1.78
C LEU A 9 90.76 3.54 -2.20
N ILE A 10 90.52 3.72 -3.49
CA ILE A 10 89.33 4.43 -3.99
C ILE A 10 88.09 3.53 -4.07
N VAL A 11 88.27 2.28 -4.48
CA VAL A 11 87.17 1.31 -4.69
C VAL A 11 86.29 1.08 -3.45
N PRO A 12 86.82 0.91 -2.21
CA PRO A 12 85.96 0.75 -1.03
C PRO A 12 85.18 2.03 -0.68
N GLY A 13 85.74 3.22 -0.95
CA GLY A 13 85.07 4.50 -0.69
C GLY A 13 83.82 4.73 -1.55
N VAL A 14 83.88 4.33 -2.83
CA VAL A 14 82.72 4.45 -3.74
C VAL A 14 81.59 3.51 -3.33
N GLY A 15 81.90 2.30 -2.87
CA GLY A 15 80.91 1.35 -2.36
C GLY A 15 80.11 1.88 -1.16
N VAL A 16 80.80 2.56 -0.22
CA VAL A 16 80.15 3.19 0.95
C VAL A 16 79.23 4.34 0.53
N ILE A 17 79.65 5.16 -0.44
CA ILE A 17 78.84 6.27 -0.94
C ILE A 17 77.54 5.76 -1.61
N VAL A 18 77.63 4.70 -2.41
CA VAL A 18 76.46 4.07 -3.05
C VAL A 18 75.53 3.45 -1.99
N ALA A 19 76.08 2.78 -0.98
CA ALA A 19 75.29 2.21 0.12
C ALA A 19 74.55 3.29 0.93
N VAL A 20 75.20 4.41 1.22
CA VAL A 20 74.58 5.55 1.93
C VAL A 20 73.48 6.19 1.08
N LEU A 21 73.69 6.35 -0.22
CA LEU A 21 72.67 6.87 -1.14
C LEU A 21 71.47 5.93 -1.24
N ALA A 22 71.70 4.61 -1.39
CA ALA A 22 70.66 3.59 -1.42
C ALA A 22 69.88 3.51 -0.10
N TRP A 23 70.56 3.63 1.05
CA TRP A 23 69.90 3.69 2.35
C TRP A 23 69.03 4.94 2.49
N ARG A 24 69.50 6.09 2.00
CA ARG A 24 68.77 7.36 2.09
C ARG A 24 67.53 7.39 1.18
N THR A 25 67.62 6.80 -0.01
CA THR A 25 66.47 6.64 -0.92
C THR A 25 65.47 5.64 -0.35
N SER A 26 65.94 4.48 0.16
CA SER A 26 65.11 3.47 0.85
C SER A 26 64.36 4.05 2.06
N ARG A 27 65.02 4.89 2.87
CA ARG A 27 64.36 5.55 4.00
C ARG A 27 63.27 6.55 3.58
N ARG A 28 63.45 7.23 2.44
CA ARG A 28 62.44 8.15 1.90
C ARG A 28 61.24 7.40 1.35
N SER A 29 61.45 6.27 0.67
CA SER A 29 60.36 5.42 0.18
C SER A 29 59.62 4.71 1.30
N ALA A 30 60.30 4.24 2.35
CA ALA A 30 59.65 3.67 3.53
C ALA A 30 58.68 4.65 4.20
N ARG A 31 59.12 5.91 4.41
CA ARG A 31 58.26 6.98 4.96
C ARG A 31 57.14 7.44 4.04
N ALA A 32 57.26 7.20 2.73
CA ALA A 32 56.19 7.45 1.78
C ALA A 32 55.15 6.32 1.83
N SER A 33 55.62 5.07 1.95
CA SER A 33 54.75 3.88 2.09
C SER A 33 53.94 3.90 3.39
N GLU A 34 54.55 4.31 4.50
CA GLU A 34 53.85 4.48 5.79
C GLU A 34 52.73 5.54 5.71
N ARG A 35 52.96 6.64 4.99
CA ARG A 35 51.96 7.69 4.80
C ARG A 35 50.81 7.23 3.89
N SER A 36 51.11 6.47 2.84
CA SER A 36 50.09 5.90 1.95
C SER A 36 49.25 4.82 2.64
N ALA A 37 49.87 3.99 3.50
CA ALA A 37 49.16 2.99 4.31
C ALA A 37 48.19 3.66 5.29
N GLY A 38 48.65 4.65 6.06
CA GLY A 38 47.78 5.40 6.99
C GLY A 38 46.65 6.16 6.28
N ALA A 39 46.91 6.73 5.10
CA ALA A 39 45.87 7.38 4.29
C ALA A 39 44.84 6.38 3.74
N SER A 40 45.28 5.16 3.40
CA SER A 40 44.40 4.09 2.92
C SER A 40 43.52 3.53 4.03
N GLU A 41 44.06 3.33 5.24
CA GLU A 41 43.30 2.92 6.43
C GLU A 41 42.24 3.95 6.80
N THR A 42 42.61 5.23 6.80
CA THR A 42 41.67 6.34 7.08
C THR A 42 40.55 6.40 6.04
N SER A 43 40.87 6.18 4.77
CA SER A 43 39.90 6.16 3.66
C SER A 43 38.97 4.94 3.71
N ALA A 44 39.47 3.78 4.11
CA ALA A 44 38.66 2.58 4.30
C ALA A 44 37.68 2.76 5.48
N GLN A 45 38.14 3.35 6.58
CA GLN A 45 37.31 3.61 7.76
C GLN A 45 36.25 4.69 7.48
N SER A 46 36.58 5.74 6.72
CA SER A 46 35.59 6.73 6.27
C SER A 46 34.56 6.15 5.28
N SER A 47 34.98 5.21 4.44
CA SER A 47 34.08 4.52 3.50
C SER A 47 33.14 3.57 4.24
N ALA A 48 33.64 2.82 5.23
CA ALA A 48 32.82 1.92 6.05
C ALA A 48 31.76 2.69 6.86
N SER A 49 32.17 3.78 7.51
CA SER A 49 31.23 4.65 8.25
C SER A 49 30.19 5.32 7.34
N SER A 50 30.58 5.72 6.13
CA SER A 50 29.65 6.26 5.12
C SER A 50 28.66 5.22 4.60
N ALA A 51 29.12 3.97 4.41
CA ALA A 51 28.26 2.86 4.01
C ALA A 51 27.24 2.51 5.10
N GLU A 52 27.66 2.47 6.37
CA GLU A 52 26.74 2.24 7.50
C GLU A 52 25.73 3.39 7.65
N ALA A 53 26.15 4.64 7.50
CA ALA A 53 25.26 5.80 7.53
C ALA A 53 24.23 5.74 6.39
N SER A 54 24.66 5.35 5.19
CA SER A 54 23.78 5.17 4.03
C SER A 54 22.76 4.04 4.26
N GLN A 55 23.18 2.91 4.85
CA GLN A 55 22.25 1.81 5.18
C GLN A 55 21.21 2.22 6.23
N ARG A 56 21.60 3.04 7.22
CA ARG A 56 20.65 3.59 8.19
C ARG A 56 19.68 4.57 7.53
N ALA A 57 20.16 5.42 6.63
CA ALA A 57 19.33 6.35 5.88
C ALA A 57 18.28 5.62 5.01
N VAL A 58 18.67 4.55 4.32
CA VAL A 58 17.73 3.72 3.52
C VAL A 58 16.66 3.09 4.41
N LYS A 59 17.02 2.47 5.54
CA LYS A 59 16.04 1.87 6.46
C LYS A 59 15.08 2.90 7.06
N VAL A 60 15.55 4.13 7.29
CA VAL A 60 14.70 5.23 7.77
C VAL A 60 13.77 5.70 6.65
N ALA A 61 14.26 5.82 5.42
CA ALA A 61 13.45 6.18 4.25
C ALA A 61 12.36 5.13 3.97
N GLU A 62 12.70 3.83 3.99
CA GLU A 62 11.74 2.73 3.80
C GLU A 62 10.63 2.76 4.87
N ARG A 63 10.98 2.99 6.15
CA ARG A 63 9.99 3.12 7.22
C ARG A 63 9.12 4.36 7.07
N ALA A 64 9.67 5.46 6.57
CA ALA A 64 8.90 6.68 6.31
C ALA A 64 7.93 6.48 5.14
N GLU A 65 8.35 5.80 4.07
CA GLU A 65 7.48 5.45 2.94
C GLU A 65 6.35 4.50 3.38
N GLN A 66 6.65 3.48 4.19
CA GLN A 66 5.63 2.58 4.72
C GLN A 66 4.58 3.31 5.56
N ARG A 67 5.00 4.27 6.40
CA ARG A 67 4.06 5.11 7.17
C ARG A 67 3.22 5.99 6.26
N ALA A 68 3.83 6.63 5.25
CA ALA A 68 3.10 7.46 4.31
C ALA A 68 2.09 6.68 3.46
N LEU A 69 2.37 5.41 3.14
CA LEU A 69 1.42 4.53 2.45
C LEU A 69 0.25 4.15 3.36
N ALA A 70 0.52 3.78 4.61
CA ALA A 70 -0.53 3.48 5.59
C ALA A 70 -1.46 4.69 5.82
N GLU A 71 -0.89 5.89 5.98
CA GLU A 71 -1.66 7.14 6.12
C GLU A 71 -2.52 7.44 4.87
N ARG A 72 -2.02 7.12 3.66
CA ARG A 72 -2.78 7.29 2.41
C ARG A 72 -3.93 6.30 2.28
N GLU A 73 -3.74 5.06 2.71
CA GLU A 73 -4.79 4.05 2.72
C GLU A 73 -5.90 4.40 3.73
N GLU A 74 -5.52 4.89 4.90
CA GLU A 74 -6.44 5.37 5.93
C GLU A 74 -7.25 6.59 5.44
N ALA A 75 -6.58 7.55 4.79
CA ALA A 75 -7.25 8.71 4.19
C ALA A 75 -8.23 8.35 3.06
N ARG A 76 -7.96 7.27 2.31
CA ARG A 76 -8.82 6.84 1.20
C ARG A 76 -10.20 6.43 1.69
N GLY A 77 -10.32 5.88 2.90
CA GLY A 77 -11.58 5.46 3.51
C GLY A 77 -12.12 4.12 2.98
N PRO A 78 -13.31 3.68 3.43
CA PRO A 78 -13.85 2.39 3.06
C PRO A 78 -14.24 2.31 1.58
N GLU A 79 -14.09 1.12 1.03
CA GLU A 79 -14.54 0.75 -0.32
C GLU A 79 -15.58 -0.36 -0.22
N PHE A 80 -16.72 -0.17 -0.88
CA PHE A 80 -17.79 -1.15 -0.99
C PHE A 80 -17.94 -1.66 -2.41
N ARG A 81 -18.36 -2.91 -2.53
CA ARG A 81 -18.87 -3.50 -3.77
C ARG A 81 -20.37 -3.73 -3.68
N LEU A 82 -21.06 -3.44 -4.78
CA LEU A 82 -22.46 -3.78 -5.00
C LEU A 82 -22.55 -4.97 -5.97
N GLY A 83 -23.41 -5.92 -5.67
CA GLY A 83 -23.72 -7.08 -6.52
C GLY A 83 -25.15 -7.57 -6.31
N ASP A 84 -25.60 -8.52 -7.12
CA ASP A 84 -26.88 -9.22 -6.98
C ASP A 84 -26.69 -10.67 -6.45
N ARG A 85 -25.46 -11.19 -6.54
CA ARG A 85 -25.02 -12.51 -6.05
C ARG A 85 -23.66 -12.42 -5.36
N GLN A 86 -23.41 -13.35 -4.44
CA GLN A 86 -22.21 -13.40 -3.60
C GLN A 86 -20.89 -13.46 -4.41
N ASP A 87 -20.94 -13.92 -5.67
CA ASP A 87 -19.77 -14.08 -6.55
C ASP A 87 -19.73 -13.09 -7.74
N SER A 88 -20.73 -12.21 -7.92
CA SER A 88 -20.76 -11.30 -9.09
C SER A 88 -20.12 -9.95 -8.78
N VAL A 89 -18.94 -9.75 -9.38
CA VAL A 89 -18.11 -8.55 -9.31
C VAL A 89 -18.04 -7.95 -10.72
N ILE A 90 -19.01 -7.12 -11.14
CA ILE A 90 -19.06 -6.29 -12.39
C ILE A 90 -20.48 -5.62 -12.43
N PRO A 91 -20.67 -4.41 -13.00
CA PRO A 91 -21.66 -3.43 -12.51
C PRO A 91 -23.05 -4.05 -12.45
N ALA A 92 -23.60 -4.05 -11.23
CA ALA A 92 -24.75 -4.84 -10.84
C ALA A 92 -25.96 -4.50 -11.72
N VAL A 93 -26.23 -5.35 -12.71
CA VAL A 93 -27.58 -5.49 -13.25
C VAL A 93 -28.37 -6.18 -12.16
N VAL A 94 -29.04 -5.39 -11.32
CA VAL A 94 -29.78 -5.91 -10.18
C VAL A 94 -31.10 -6.49 -10.70
N THR A 95 -31.46 -7.68 -10.24
CA THR A 95 -32.75 -8.24 -10.57
C THR A 95 -33.86 -7.50 -9.83
N LEU A 96 -34.82 -6.97 -10.58
CA LEU A 96 -36.01 -6.31 -10.06
C LEU A 96 -37.15 -7.32 -9.93
N ASN A 97 -37.71 -7.43 -8.73
CA ASN A 97 -38.85 -8.29 -8.38
C ASN A 97 -40.05 -7.39 -8.06
N GLY A 98 -40.88 -7.13 -9.07
CA GLY A 98 -41.97 -6.14 -8.90
C GLY A 98 -41.40 -4.72 -8.93
N ASP A 99 -41.46 -4.02 -7.81
CA ASP A 99 -40.91 -2.69 -7.57
C ASP A 99 -39.64 -2.71 -6.70
N VAL A 100 -39.18 -3.90 -6.28
CA VAL A 100 -38.04 -4.05 -5.37
C VAL A 100 -36.80 -4.57 -6.09
N ALA A 101 -35.68 -3.86 -5.95
CA ALA A 101 -34.34 -4.27 -6.36
C ALA A 101 -33.53 -4.76 -5.14
N THR A 102 -32.99 -5.98 -5.21
CA THR A 102 -32.17 -6.55 -4.12
C THR A 102 -30.68 -6.39 -4.43
N VAL A 103 -29.98 -5.59 -3.62
CA VAL A 103 -28.56 -5.27 -3.74
C VAL A 103 -27.78 -5.89 -2.58
N LEU A 104 -26.75 -6.67 -2.87
CA LEU A 104 -25.75 -7.08 -1.89
C LEU A 104 -24.65 -6.03 -1.82
N VAL A 105 -24.35 -5.57 -0.61
CA VAL A 105 -23.29 -4.60 -0.35
C VAL A 105 -22.25 -5.23 0.56
N ALA A 106 -20.99 -5.25 0.14
CA ALA A 106 -19.89 -5.77 0.95
C ALA A 106 -18.76 -4.76 1.00
N GLN A 107 -18.24 -4.47 2.20
CA GLN A 107 -17.00 -3.72 2.35
C GLN A 107 -15.84 -4.60 1.89
N VAL A 108 -15.07 -4.15 0.90
CA VAL A 108 -13.93 -4.89 0.34
C VAL A 108 -12.59 -4.45 0.89
N SER A 109 -12.48 -3.19 1.31
CA SER A 109 -11.25 -2.64 1.88
C SER A 109 -11.55 -1.44 2.79
N GLY A 110 -10.55 -1.02 3.56
CA GLY A 110 -10.61 0.16 4.42
C GLY A 110 -10.71 -0.15 5.93
N PRO A 111 -10.98 0.88 6.75
CA PRO A 111 -10.95 0.77 8.21
C PRO A 111 -12.14 -0.04 8.75
N GLU A 112 -12.02 -0.47 10.01
CA GLU A 112 -13.17 -1.02 10.74
C GLU A 112 -14.21 0.06 10.98
N LEU A 113 -15.44 -0.21 10.54
CA LEU A 113 -16.55 0.72 10.66
C LEU A 113 -17.35 0.43 11.92
N ASP A 114 -17.72 1.48 12.65
CA ASP A 114 -18.72 1.40 13.72
C ASP A 114 -20.12 1.34 13.13
N LYS A 115 -20.35 2.10 12.06
CA LYS A 115 -21.70 2.34 11.55
C LYS A 115 -21.73 2.64 10.07
N VAL A 116 -22.70 2.06 9.36
CA VAL A 116 -23.03 2.39 7.97
C VAL A 116 -24.50 2.79 7.88
N MET A 117 -24.73 4.06 7.56
CA MET A 117 -26.04 4.60 7.20
C MET A 117 -26.28 4.36 5.72
N ILE A 118 -27.44 3.84 5.36
CA ILE A 118 -27.82 3.65 3.96
C ILE A 118 -28.99 4.55 3.66
N SER A 119 -28.88 5.24 2.54
CA SER A 119 -29.95 6.04 1.96
C SER A 119 -29.96 5.82 0.45
N THR A 120 -31.04 6.23 -0.18
CA THR A 120 -31.21 6.11 -1.63
C THR A 120 -31.55 7.45 -2.25
N GLY A 121 -31.19 7.62 -3.52
CA GLY A 121 -31.49 8.79 -4.33
C GLY A 121 -32.08 8.39 -5.68
N GLY A 122 -32.84 9.31 -6.30
CA GLY A 122 -33.52 9.07 -7.58
C GLY A 122 -35.01 8.73 -7.43
N PRO A 123 -35.63 8.06 -8.43
CA PRO A 123 -37.04 7.66 -8.43
C PRO A 123 -37.28 6.42 -7.54
N VAL A 124 -37.04 6.57 -6.24
CA VAL A 124 -37.08 5.48 -5.25
C VAL A 124 -37.90 5.91 -4.04
N ASP A 125 -38.75 5.02 -3.55
CA ASP A 125 -39.58 5.23 -2.36
C ASP A 125 -38.80 5.02 -1.06
N GLY A 126 -37.74 4.21 -1.11
CA GLY A 126 -36.86 4.03 0.04
C GLY A 126 -35.94 2.84 -0.06
N VAL A 127 -35.41 2.46 1.11
CA VAL A 127 -34.47 1.35 1.27
C VAL A 127 -34.77 0.56 2.54
N ASN A 128 -34.69 -0.77 2.45
CA ASN A 128 -34.97 -1.72 3.53
C ASN A 128 -33.88 -2.80 3.59
N SER A 129 -33.84 -3.59 4.67
CA SER A 129 -32.95 -4.74 4.80
C SER A 129 -33.76 -5.98 5.18
N PRO A 130 -33.67 -7.08 4.42
CA PRO A 130 -34.44 -8.29 4.69
C PRO A 130 -33.86 -9.17 5.81
N GLU A 131 -32.65 -8.88 6.31
CA GLU A 131 -31.93 -9.70 7.31
C GLU A 131 -32.49 -9.58 8.75
N GLY A 132 -33.62 -8.90 8.98
CA GLY A 132 -34.23 -8.75 10.29
C GLY A 132 -35.74 -8.99 10.27
N ALA A 133 -36.20 -10.12 10.83
CA ALA A 133 -37.57 -10.31 11.25
C ALA A 133 -37.89 -9.36 12.42
N GLY A 134 -38.23 -8.12 12.09
CA GLY A 134 -38.56 -7.06 13.05
C GLY A 134 -37.79 -5.76 12.78
N GLY A 135 -38.33 -4.92 11.89
CA GLY A 135 -38.11 -3.47 11.86
C GLY A 135 -36.75 -2.98 11.34
N HIS A 136 -36.77 -2.37 10.16
CA HIS A 136 -35.89 -1.26 9.73
C HIS A 136 -34.41 -1.30 10.19
N SER A 137 -33.61 -2.27 9.74
CA SER A 137 -32.15 -2.18 9.96
C SER A 137 -31.50 -1.26 8.93
N LEU A 138 -31.65 0.05 9.18
CA LEU A 138 -30.83 1.14 8.67
C LEU A 138 -30.72 2.15 9.81
N PRO A 139 -29.62 2.16 10.58
CA PRO A 139 -28.23 1.79 10.25
C PRO A 139 -27.82 0.31 10.36
N TRP A 140 -26.70 -0.04 9.72
CA TRP A 140 -25.90 -1.22 10.05
C TRP A 140 -24.84 -0.86 11.08
N ASP A 141 -24.88 -1.54 12.23
CA ASP A 141 -23.87 -1.40 13.26
C ASP A 141 -22.80 -2.47 13.10
N ARG A 142 -21.54 -2.04 13.18
CA ARG A 142 -20.32 -2.86 13.13
C ARG A 142 -20.30 -3.86 11.96
N PRO A 143 -20.41 -3.37 10.71
CA PRO A 143 -20.36 -4.26 9.56
C PRO A 143 -18.99 -4.94 9.49
N THR A 144 -19.00 -6.25 9.21
CA THR A 144 -17.79 -7.04 9.05
C THR A 144 -17.27 -6.96 7.62
N LEU A 145 -15.96 -6.75 7.47
CA LEU A 145 -15.29 -6.75 6.17
C LEU A 145 -15.57 -8.07 5.42
N LEU A 146 -15.81 -7.98 4.10
CA LEU A 146 -16.12 -9.10 3.20
C LEU A 146 -17.42 -9.87 3.52
N VAL A 147 -18.20 -9.48 4.53
CA VAL A 147 -19.51 -10.07 4.79
C VAL A 147 -20.55 -9.26 4.02
N PRO A 148 -21.15 -9.82 2.95
CA PRO A 148 -22.18 -9.11 2.20
C PRO A 148 -23.42 -8.91 3.06
N LYS A 149 -24.03 -7.75 2.90
CA LYS A 149 -25.28 -7.35 3.54
C LYS A 149 -26.33 -7.05 2.49
N THR A 150 -27.54 -7.56 2.71
CA THR A 150 -28.63 -7.39 1.76
C THR A 150 -29.36 -6.07 1.97
N VAL A 151 -29.57 -5.33 0.88
CA VAL A 151 -30.31 -4.07 0.82
C VAL A 151 -31.41 -4.23 -0.22
N GLN A 152 -32.63 -3.82 0.11
CA GLN A 152 -33.75 -3.75 -0.82
C GLN A 152 -34.04 -2.29 -1.12
N VAL A 153 -33.93 -1.91 -2.38
CA VAL A 153 -34.31 -0.57 -2.87
C VAL A 153 -35.68 -0.67 -3.51
N VAL A 154 -36.61 0.17 -3.08
CA VAL A 154 -37.99 0.19 -3.58
C VAL A 154 -38.11 1.34 -4.58
N GLY A 155 -38.49 1.03 -5.81
CA GLY A 155 -38.78 2.02 -6.85
C GLY A 155 -40.13 2.70 -6.63
N ASP A 156 -40.26 3.94 -7.12
CA ASP A 156 -41.52 4.71 -7.04
C ASP A 156 -42.64 4.15 -7.95
N ARG A 157 -42.27 3.29 -8.91
CA ARG A 157 -43.16 2.67 -9.89
C ARG A 157 -42.72 1.26 -10.23
N PRO A 158 -43.68 0.39 -10.61
CA PRO A 158 -43.39 -0.90 -11.22
C PRO A 158 -42.93 -0.72 -12.68
N ASP A 159 -41.80 -0.05 -12.89
CA ASP A 159 -41.16 0.05 -14.19
C ASP A 159 -40.26 -1.16 -14.43
N LYS A 160 -40.05 -1.53 -15.71
CA LYS A 160 -39.21 -2.68 -16.08
C LYS A 160 -37.72 -2.47 -15.80
N THR A 161 -37.35 -1.24 -15.46
CA THR A 161 -35.99 -0.82 -15.16
C THR A 161 -36.03 0.20 -14.04
N LEU A 162 -35.03 0.17 -13.16
CA LEU A 162 -34.87 1.13 -12.07
C LEU A 162 -33.43 1.64 -12.07
N ASP A 163 -33.26 2.93 -12.36
CA ASP A 163 -32.00 3.64 -12.20
C ASP A 163 -31.98 4.30 -10.81
N ALA A 164 -31.13 3.81 -9.93
CA ALA A 164 -31.11 4.26 -8.54
C ALA A 164 -29.67 4.52 -8.05
N GLU A 165 -29.57 5.40 -7.05
CA GLU A 165 -28.32 5.69 -6.35
C GLU A 165 -28.42 5.18 -4.91
N LEU A 166 -27.39 4.43 -4.48
CA LEU A 166 -27.20 4.00 -3.10
C LEU A 166 -26.12 4.86 -2.44
N VAL A 167 -26.46 5.50 -1.33
CA VAL A 167 -25.57 6.38 -0.58
C VAL A 167 -25.25 5.74 0.77
N LEU A 168 -23.97 5.45 1.00
CA LEU A 168 -23.43 4.83 2.21
C LEU A 168 -22.65 5.86 3.03
N GLY A 169 -23.21 6.27 4.17
CA GLY A 169 -22.55 7.12 5.16
C GLY A 169 -21.82 6.26 6.19
N CYS A 170 -20.50 6.33 6.24
CA CYS A 170 -19.65 5.43 7.01
C CYS A 170 -18.98 6.18 8.16
N THR A 171 -19.01 5.59 9.36
CA THR A 171 -18.30 6.09 10.55
C THR A 171 -17.31 5.04 11.04
N GLU A 172 -16.06 5.45 11.21
CA GLU A 172 -14.98 4.63 11.76
C GLU A 172 -15.18 4.26 13.24
N ARG A 173 -14.64 3.12 13.67
CA ARG A 173 -14.76 2.61 15.05
C ARG A 173 -13.88 3.31 16.07
N GLU A 174 -12.60 3.57 15.78
CA GLU A 174 -11.64 4.37 16.57
C GLU A 174 -10.23 4.29 15.94
N PRO A 175 -9.31 5.26 16.10
CA PRO A 175 -9.49 6.67 16.45
C PRO A 175 -8.85 7.66 15.43
N GLY A 176 -9.73 8.30 14.63
CA GLY A 176 -9.50 9.54 13.86
C GLY A 176 -10.81 10.14 13.30
N THR A 177 -11.95 9.58 13.75
CA THR A 177 -13.35 9.74 13.31
C THR A 177 -13.50 10.17 11.86
N GLY A 178 -12.85 9.42 10.97
CA GLY A 178 -13.11 9.54 9.54
C GLY A 178 -14.60 9.31 9.29
N ARG A 179 -15.22 10.26 8.57
CA ARG A 179 -16.57 10.13 8.04
C ARG A 179 -16.46 10.14 6.53
N TRP A 180 -16.98 9.11 5.90
CA TRP A 180 -16.99 8.99 4.45
C TRP A 180 -18.40 8.83 3.95
N GLU A 181 -18.67 9.45 2.81
CA GLU A 181 -19.86 9.19 2.03
C GLU A 181 -19.43 8.50 0.74
N ARG A 182 -20.11 7.41 0.41
CA ARG A 182 -19.91 6.68 -0.85
C ARG A 182 -21.22 6.61 -1.60
N ARG A 183 -21.18 6.93 -2.89
CA ARG A 183 -22.33 6.88 -3.76
C ARG A 183 -22.11 5.86 -4.85
N TYR A 184 -23.11 5.03 -5.08
CA TYR A 184 -23.08 3.96 -6.04
C TYR A 184 -24.34 3.98 -6.87
N SER A 185 -24.21 4.24 -8.17
CA SER A 185 -25.30 4.12 -9.12
C SER A 185 -25.42 2.67 -9.57
N PHE A 186 -26.65 2.16 -9.66
CA PHE A 186 -26.93 0.85 -10.22
C PHE A 186 -28.17 0.90 -11.10
N HIS A 187 -28.23 -0.03 -12.05
CA HIS A 187 -29.34 -0.20 -12.96
C HIS A 187 -29.98 -1.56 -12.69
N ALA A 188 -31.20 -1.57 -12.17
CA ALA A 188 -31.96 -2.79 -12.00
C ALA A 188 -32.85 -3.04 -13.22
N VAL A 189 -32.98 -4.29 -13.63
CA VAL A 189 -33.85 -4.70 -14.74
C VAL A 189 -34.77 -5.81 -14.25
N ALA A 190 -36.04 -5.74 -14.62
CA ALA A 190 -37.00 -6.80 -14.37
C ALA A 190 -36.49 -8.10 -14.98
N SER A 191 -36.36 -9.15 -14.16
CA SER A 191 -36.01 -10.47 -14.69
C SER A 191 -37.10 -10.92 -15.66
N ALA A 192 -36.73 -11.17 -16.91
CA ALA A 192 -37.62 -11.80 -17.89
C ALA A 192 -38.06 -13.22 -17.47
N TYR A 193 -37.40 -13.79 -16.46
CA TYR A 193 -37.76 -15.03 -15.80
C TYR A 193 -38.38 -14.72 -14.43
N GLY A 194 -39.62 -14.25 -14.42
CA GLY A 194 -40.45 -14.36 -13.22
C GLY A 194 -40.70 -15.84 -12.88
N PRO A 195 -40.82 -16.22 -11.61
CA PRO A 195 -41.30 -17.55 -11.26
C PRO A 195 -42.69 -17.71 -11.88
N ARG A 196 -42.83 -18.66 -12.81
CA ARG A 196 -44.15 -19.19 -13.14
C ARG A 196 -44.67 -19.83 -11.87
N LEU A 197 -45.43 -19.07 -11.08
CA LEU A 197 -46.36 -19.63 -10.11
C LEU A 197 -47.34 -20.45 -10.94
N GLY A 198 -46.99 -21.72 -11.14
CA GLY A 198 -47.88 -22.71 -11.70
C GLY A 198 -49.03 -22.88 -10.73
N THR A 199 -50.13 -22.17 -10.95
CA THR A 199 -51.43 -22.58 -10.45
C THR A 199 -51.79 -23.87 -11.19
N ARG A 200 -51.37 -25.01 -10.64
CA ARG A 200 -51.94 -26.31 -10.99
C ARG A 200 -53.17 -26.50 -10.12
N GLY A 201 -54.30 -26.05 -10.64
CA GLY A 201 -55.64 -26.39 -10.16
C GLY A 201 -56.45 -26.73 -11.39
N ASP A 202 -56.51 -28.03 -11.68
CA ASP A 202 -57.72 -28.81 -12.02
C ASP A 202 -57.30 -30.28 -12.18
#